data_AF-A0A2V9WFU1-F1
#
_entry.id   AF-A0A2V9WFU1-F1
#
_cell.length_a   1.000
_cell.length_b   1.000
_cell.length_c   1.000
_cell.angle_alpha   90.00
_cell.angle_beta   90.00
_cell.angle_gamma   90.00
#
_symmetry.space_group_name_H-M   'P 1'
#
loop_
_entity.id
_entity.type
_entity.pdbx_description
1 polymer ?
#
loop_
_entity_poly.entity_id
_entity_poly.type
_entity_poly.pdbx_seq_one_letter_code
_entity_poly.pdbx_strand_id
1 'polypeptide(L)'
;VGNTLYLPVNVAGALLYMGDGHAAMGDGEVAGTAIEVPLRTRLQISLIKGQKISWPRFENENTLMTVGAYRPLDDALRIAFTELVGWIHNDYGLSDVDTYELLSKVAKIHLNEMVDPNYVVIASIEKKYLPAKKK
;
A
#
# COMPACT_ATOMS: atom_id res chain seq x y z
N VAL A 1 -10.80 8.22 3.54
CA VAL A 1 -10.87 8.30 5.03
C VAL A 1 -11.05 6.89 5.55
N GLY A 2 -10.45 6.52 6.70
CA GLY A 2 -10.60 5.18 7.27
C GLY A 2 -9.51 4.17 6.93
N ASN A 3 -8.38 4.62 6.36
CA ASN A 3 -7.18 3.80 6.18
C ASN A 3 -6.10 4.27 7.17
N THR A 4 -5.31 3.33 7.68
CA THR A 4 -4.04 3.55 8.36
C THR A 4 -2.92 3.36 7.33
N LEU A 5 -2.05 4.35 7.20
CA LEU A 5 -0.85 4.29 6.36
C LEU A 5 0.37 3.96 7.23
N TYR A 6 1.10 2.92 6.85
CA TYR A 6 2.37 2.53 7.45
C TYR A 6 3.51 2.95 6.52
N LEU A 7 4.45 3.73 7.05
CA LEU A 7 5.62 4.21 6.32
C LEU A 7 6.91 3.72 7.02
N PRO A 8 7.94 3.32 6.25
CA PRO A 8 9.23 3.01 6.82
C PRO A 8 9.90 4.28 7.38
N VAL A 9 10.41 4.19 8.61
CA VAL A 9 11.19 5.27 9.23
C VAL A 9 12.66 5.08 8.88
N ASN A 10 13.12 5.79 7.85
CA ASN A 10 14.49 5.68 7.35
C ASN A 10 15.45 6.71 7.97
N VAL A 11 14.93 7.74 8.64
CA VAL A 11 15.70 8.82 9.27
C VAL A 11 15.13 9.19 10.63
N ALA A 12 15.96 9.80 11.47
CA ALA A 12 15.56 10.28 12.79
C ALA A 12 14.38 11.27 12.70
N GLY A 13 13.36 11.05 13.51
CA GLY A 13 12.14 11.89 13.51
C GLY A 13 11.17 11.61 12.37
N ALA A 14 11.46 10.64 11.48
CA ALA A 14 10.68 10.24 10.30
C ALA A 14 10.48 11.32 9.22
N LEU A 15 10.38 12.60 9.60
CA LEU A 15 10.16 13.74 8.71
C LEU A 15 8.93 13.54 7.81
N LEU A 16 7.76 13.39 8.42
CA LEU A 16 6.50 13.19 7.68
C LEU A 16 6.13 14.43 6.85
N TYR A 17 5.85 14.22 5.56
CA TYR A 17 5.28 15.21 4.64
C TYR A 17 3.92 14.74 4.12
N MET A 18 3.02 15.69 3.86
CA MET A 18 1.70 15.43 3.27
C MET A 18 1.22 16.66 2.50
N GLY A 19 0.55 16.44 1.37
CA GLY A 19 -0.02 17.46 0.51
C GLY A 19 -0.93 16.81 -0.53
N ASP A 20 -1.13 17.48 -1.66
CA ASP A 20 -1.76 16.90 -2.86
C ASP A 20 -3.20 16.39 -2.62
N GLY A 21 -4.09 17.34 -2.32
CA GLY A 21 -5.47 17.01 -2.03
C GLY A 21 -6.28 16.79 -3.30
N HIS A 22 -6.84 15.59 -3.50
CA HIS A 22 -7.74 15.30 -4.62
C HIS A 22 -9.19 15.15 -4.15
N ALA A 23 -10.12 15.85 -4.78
CA ALA A 23 -11.56 15.66 -4.54
C ALA A 23 -12.11 14.42 -5.28
N ALA A 24 -11.53 14.12 -6.44
CA ALA A 24 -11.76 12.88 -7.19
C ALA A 24 -10.53 12.59 -8.07
N MET A 25 -10.18 11.32 -8.18
CA MET A 25 -9.10 10.80 -9.03
C MET A 25 -9.50 9.41 -9.51
N GLY A 26 -9.27 9.11 -10.78
CA GLY A 26 -9.46 7.77 -11.33
C GLY A 26 -8.14 7.00 -11.39
N ASP A 27 -8.24 5.67 -11.48
CA ASP A 27 -7.07 4.82 -11.66
C ASP A 27 -6.25 5.24 -12.89
N GLY A 28 -4.95 5.38 -12.68
CA GLY A 28 -3.95 5.72 -13.68
C GLY A 28 -3.70 7.22 -13.85
N GLU A 29 -4.58 8.08 -13.33
CA GLU A 29 -4.44 9.54 -13.42
C GLU A 29 -4.05 10.03 -14.82
N VAL A 30 -4.64 9.42 -15.86
CA VAL A 30 -4.07 9.41 -17.23
C VAL A 30 -3.88 10.78 -17.88
N ALA A 31 -4.57 11.82 -17.40
CA ALA A 31 -4.43 13.19 -17.88
C ALA A 31 -3.27 13.96 -17.22
N GLY A 32 -2.60 13.37 -16.22
CA GLY A 32 -1.51 13.97 -15.45
C GLY A 32 -1.97 14.70 -14.18
N THR A 33 -3.28 14.85 -13.96
CA THR A 33 -3.86 15.55 -12.80
C THR A 33 -5.19 14.94 -12.40
N ALA A 34 -5.57 15.16 -11.15
CA ALA A 34 -6.89 14.85 -10.60
C ALA A 34 -7.78 16.11 -10.52
N ILE A 35 -8.87 16.06 -9.72
CA ILE A 35 -9.57 17.28 -9.28
C ILE A 35 -8.82 17.84 -8.06
N GLU A 36 -7.87 18.73 -8.34
CA GLU A 36 -6.98 19.34 -7.34
C GLU A 36 -7.71 20.28 -6.38
N VAL A 37 -7.47 20.11 -5.08
CA VAL A 37 -8.07 20.93 -4.00
C VAL A 37 -7.13 21.16 -2.81
N PRO A 38 -7.29 22.27 -2.07
CA PRO A 38 -6.60 22.47 -0.80
C PRO A 38 -6.93 21.36 0.21
N LEU A 39 -5.90 20.75 0.81
CA LEU A 39 -6.06 19.67 1.78
C LEU A 39 -6.20 20.21 3.20
N ARG A 40 -7.31 19.87 3.88
CA ARG A 40 -7.47 20.03 5.33
C ARG A 40 -7.80 18.67 5.95
N THR A 41 -6.84 18.09 6.67
CA THR A 41 -6.97 16.73 7.23
C THR A 41 -6.64 16.69 8.72
N ARG A 42 -7.14 15.66 9.41
CA ARG A 42 -6.81 15.31 10.79
C ARG A 42 -6.18 13.93 10.78
N LEU A 43 -4.96 13.83 11.29
CA LEU A 43 -4.21 12.59 11.37
C LEU A 43 -3.93 12.21 12.82
N GLN A 44 -3.87 10.92 13.09
CA GLN A 44 -3.24 10.37 14.28
C GLN A 44 -1.94 9.69 13.85
N ILE A 45 -0.84 10.02 14.53
CA ILE A 45 0.48 9.49 14.19
C ILE A 45 0.99 8.71 15.39
N SER A 46 1.44 7.48 15.13
CA SER A 46 2.01 6.56 16.12
C SER A 46 3.31 5.98 15.59
N LEU A 47 4.26 5.69 16.48
CA LEU A 47 5.50 5.01 16.14
C LEU A 47 5.42 3.53 16.52
N ILE A 48 5.63 2.65 15.55
CA ILE A 48 5.74 1.20 15.77
C ILE A 48 7.22 0.82 15.78
N LYS A 49 7.72 0.40 16.94
CA LYS A 49 9.12 -0.04 17.10
C LYS A 49 9.25 -1.52 16.80
N GLY A 50 10.44 -1.95 16.35
CA GLY A 50 10.74 -3.36 16.12
C GLY A 50 10.10 -3.97 14.88
N GLN A 51 9.44 -3.16 14.04
CA GLN A 51 8.96 -3.57 12.73
C GLN A 51 9.78 -2.92 11.62
N LYS A 52 10.16 -3.70 10.62
CA LYS A 52 10.80 -3.23 9.41
C LYS A 52 9.89 -3.56 8.23
N ILE A 53 9.50 -2.53 7.49
CA ILE A 53 8.77 -2.64 6.22
C ILE A 53 9.64 -2.00 5.13
N SER A 54 9.51 -2.46 3.89
CA SER A 54 10.33 -1.93 2.78
C SER A 54 9.56 -0.90 1.98
N TRP A 55 8.25 -1.09 1.85
CA TRP A 55 7.37 -0.25 1.05
C TRP A 55 6.17 0.24 1.86
N PRO A 56 5.53 1.36 1.45
CA PRO A 56 4.31 1.82 2.10
C PRO A 56 3.21 0.76 2.09
N ARG A 57 2.46 0.70 3.18
CA ARG A 57 1.33 -0.21 3.34
C ARG A 57 0.09 0.55 3.81
N PHE A 58 -1.07 0.10 3.39
CA PHE A 58 -2.35 0.57 3.92
C PHE A 58 -3.11 -0.58 4.58
N GLU A 59 -3.81 -0.26 5.66
CA GLU A 59 -4.76 -1.17 6.30
C GLU A 59 -6.04 -0.42 6.61
N ASN A 60 -7.18 -1.03 6.32
CA ASN A 60 -8.47 -0.60 6.89
C ASN A 60 -9.15 -1.79 7.56
N GLU A 61 -10.41 -1.66 7.94
CA GLU A 61 -11.18 -2.71 8.59
C GLU A 61 -11.13 -4.04 7.81
N ASN A 62 -11.23 -3.97 6.49
CA ASN A 62 -11.51 -5.13 5.64
C ASN A 62 -10.34 -5.53 4.73
N THR A 63 -9.33 -4.69 4.55
CA THR A 63 -8.34 -4.88 3.47
C THR A 63 -6.93 -4.55 3.93
N LEU A 64 -5.97 -5.38 3.48
CA LEU A 64 -4.53 -5.07 3.49
C LEU A 64 -4.12 -4.62 2.09
N MET A 65 -3.28 -3.61 2.00
CA MET A 65 -2.80 -3.08 0.72
C MET A 65 -1.32 -2.70 0.80
N THR A 66 -0.57 -2.90 -0.26
CA THR A 66 0.85 -2.56 -0.35
C THR A 66 1.13 -1.81 -1.63
N VAL A 67 2.04 -0.85 -1.54
CA VAL A 67 2.42 0.03 -2.64
C VAL A 67 3.69 -0.47 -3.29
N GLY A 68 3.71 -0.44 -4.62
CA GLY A 68 4.95 -0.43 -5.38
C GLY A 68 5.00 0.81 -6.26
N ALA A 69 6.14 1.49 -6.26
CA ALA A 69 6.35 2.72 -7.03
C ALA A 69 7.66 2.62 -7.82
N TYR A 70 7.57 2.36 -9.12
CA TYR A 70 8.75 2.22 -9.98
C TYR A 70 8.39 2.31 -11.47
N ARG A 71 9.40 2.32 -12.34
CA ARG A 71 9.25 2.12 -13.78
C ARG A 71 10.19 1.01 -14.26
N PRO A 72 9.72 0.05 -15.08
CA PRO A 72 8.39 -0.04 -15.71
C PRO A 72 7.27 -0.49 -14.76
N LEU A 73 6.02 -0.48 -15.25
CA LEU A 73 4.83 -0.76 -14.44
C LEU A 73 4.82 -2.18 -13.85
N ASP A 74 5.38 -3.15 -14.56
CA ASP A 74 5.49 -4.53 -14.08
C ASP A 74 6.43 -4.67 -12.88
N ASP A 75 7.44 -3.79 -12.74
CA ASP A 75 8.26 -3.76 -11.53
C ASP A 75 7.52 -3.14 -10.34
N ALA A 76 6.72 -2.09 -10.56
CA ALA A 76 5.83 -1.56 -9.53
C ALA A 76 4.86 -2.64 -9.03
N LEU A 77 4.30 -3.43 -9.94
CA LEU A 77 3.46 -4.59 -9.61
C LEU A 77 4.22 -5.65 -8.79
N ARG A 78 5.41 -6.06 -9.23
CA ARG A 78 6.24 -7.05 -8.51
C ARG A 78 6.58 -6.59 -7.11
N ILE A 79 6.94 -5.31 -6.95
CA ILE A 79 7.22 -4.70 -5.65
C ILE A 79 5.99 -4.78 -4.75
N ALA A 80 4.83 -4.33 -5.24
CA ALA A 80 3.59 -4.32 -4.46
C ALA A 80 3.25 -5.73 -3.96
N PHE A 81 3.28 -6.75 -4.82
CA PHE A 81 2.98 -8.12 -4.43
C PHE A 81 4.03 -8.73 -3.50
N THR A 82 5.31 -8.46 -3.71
CA THR A 82 6.38 -8.98 -2.83
C THR A 82 6.23 -8.44 -1.41
N GLU A 83 5.91 -7.15 -1.27
CA GLU A 83 5.64 -6.56 0.05
C GLU A 83 4.38 -7.18 0.69
N LEU A 84 3.31 -7.43 -0.09
CA LEU A 84 2.08 -8.04 0.41
C LEU A 84 2.30 -9.47 0.89
N VAL A 85 3.05 -10.27 0.11
CA VAL A 85 3.43 -11.63 0.48
C VAL A 85 4.19 -11.63 1.80
N GLY A 86 5.22 -10.80 1.91
CA GLY A 86 6.00 -10.68 3.14
C GLY A 86 5.16 -10.21 4.33
N TRP A 87 4.20 -9.31 4.12
CA TRP A 87 3.30 -8.89 5.19
C TRP A 87 2.42 -10.04 5.68
N ILE A 88 1.78 -10.76 4.77
CA ILE A 88 0.92 -11.91 5.10
C ILE A 88 1.74 -13.02 5.77
N HIS A 89 2.93 -13.32 5.27
CA HIS A 89 3.81 -14.31 5.88
C HIS A 89 4.13 -13.99 7.34
N ASN A 90 4.58 -12.76 7.59
CA ASN A 90 5.00 -12.33 8.92
C ASN A 90 3.82 -12.30 9.90
N ASP A 91 2.72 -11.65 9.53
CA ASP A 91 1.61 -11.35 10.43
C ASP A 91 0.58 -12.49 10.51
N TYR A 92 0.42 -13.30 9.46
CA TYR A 92 -0.66 -14.29 9.32
C TYR A 92 -0.15 -15.73 9.17
N GLY A 93 1.14 -15.93 8.86
CA GLY A 93 1.80 -17.23 8.95
C GLY A 93 1.58 -18.18 7.79
N LEU A 94 0.99 -17.70 6.71
CA LEU A 94 1.02 -18.43 5.44
C LEU A 94 2.45 -18.49 4.92
N SER A 95 2.81 -19.60 4.27
CA SER A 95 4.07 -19.67 3.54
C SER A 95 4.05 -18.69 2.36
N ASP A 96 5.21 -18.28 1.87
CA ASP A 96 5.28 -17.36 0.73
C ASP A 96 4.58 -17.96 -0.49
N VAL A 97 4.77 -19.26 -0.75
CA VAL A 97 4.18 -19.96 -1.90
C VAL A 97 2.66 -20.07 -1.78
N ASP A 98 2.13 -20.44 -0.59
CA ASP A 98 0.69 -20.48 -0.37
C ASP A 98 0.06 -19.09 -0.48
N THR A 99 0.80 -18.06 -0.04
CA THR A 99 0.36 -16.67 -0.14
C THR A 99 0.30 -16.22 -1.60
N TYR A 100 1.32 -16.53 -2.40
CA TYR A 100 1.28 -16.29 -3.86
C TYR A 100 0.10 -16.99 -4.51
N GLU A 101 -0.12 -18.27 -4.20
CA GLU A 101 -1.23 -19.02 -4.75
C GLU A 101 -2.59 -18.44 -4.36
N LEU A 102 -2.77 -18.02 -3.10
CA LEU A 102 -3.98 -17.33 -2.64
C LEU A 102 -4.17 -16.00 -3.37
N LEU A 103 -3.14 -15.14 -3.38
CA LEU A 103 -3.22 -13.80 -3.96
C LEU A 103 -3.57 -13.86 -5.45
N SER A 104 -3.09 -14.87 -6.18
CA SER A 104 -3.46 -15.07 -7.59
C SER A 104 -4.96 -15.23 -7.84
N LYS A 105 -5.77 -15.54 -6.81
CA LYS A 105 -7.21 -15.87 -6.94
C LYS A 105 -8.09 -14.75 -6.41
N VAL A 106 -7.61 -14.03 -5.40
CA VAL A 106 -8.44 -13.07 -4.66
C VAL A 106 -7.84 -11.67 -4.50
N ALA A 107 -6.58 -11.46 -4.90
CA ALA A 107 -6.00 -10.12 -4.83
C ALA A 107 -6.66 -9.17 -5.85
N LYS A 108 -6.66 -7.89 -5.52
CA LYS A 108 -7.05 -6.80 -6.43
C LYS A 108 -5.83 -5.94 -6.71
N ILE A 109 -5.68 -5.56 -7.97
CA ILE A 109 -4.63 -4.68 -8.46
C ILE A 109 -5.28 -3.34 -8.78
N HIS A 110 -4.75 -2.27 -8.20
CA HIS A 110 -5.17 -0.91 -8.49
C HIS A 110 -4.01 -0.18 -9.15
N LEU A 111 -4.21 0.29 -10.38
CA LEU A 111 -3.26 1.14 -11.08
C LEU A 111 -3.52 2.55 -10.58
N ASN A 112 -2.74 3.03 -9.61
CA ASN A 112 -3.05 4.28 -8.93
C ASN A 112 -2.74 5.49 -9.83
N GLU A 113 -1.51 5.58 -10.34
CA GLU A 113 -1.13 6.57 -11.35
C GLU A 113 -0.09 5.98 -12.32
N MET A 114 -0.04 6.51 -13.55
CA MET A 114 0.95 6.15 -14.56
C MET A 114 1.49 7.39 -15.30
N VAL A 115 1.67 8.48 -14.59
CA VAL A 115 2.02 9.80 -15.17
C VAL A 115 3.28 10.38 -14.55
N ASP A 116 3.57 10.06 -13.30
CA ASP A 116 4.73 10.56 -12.57
C ASP A 116 6.02 9.85 -12.95
N PRO A 117 7.21 10.41 -12.60
CA PRO A 117 8.50 9.80 -12.91
C PRO A 117 8.64 8.32 -12.51
N ASN A 118 7.91 7.87 -11.49
CA ASN A 118 7.67 6.46 -11.18
C ASN A 118 6.17 6.20 -11.28
N TYR A 119 5.76 4.99 -11.64
CA TYR A 119 4.34 4.58 -11.65
C TYR A 119 3.99 3.87 -10.36
N VAL A 120 2.76 4.04 -9.89
CA VAL A 120 2.29 3.47 -8.63
C VAL A 120 1.23 2.40 -8.87
N VAL A 121 1.49 1.21 -8.33
CA VAL A 121 0.54 0.11 -8.25
C VAL A 121 0.27 -0.22 -6.79
N ILE A 122 -1.00 -0.45 -6.44
CA ILE A 122 -1.40 -0.97 -5.15
C ILE A 122 -1.94 -2.40 -5.32
N ALA A 123 -1.30 -3.36 -4.65
CA ALA A 123 -1.84 -4.72 -4.51
C ALA A 123 -2.65 -4.79 -3.22
N SER A 124 -3.79 -5.48 -3.23
CA SER A 124 -4.65 -5.58 -2.04
C SER A 124 -5.34 -6.93 -1.91
N ILE A 125 -5.68 -7.30 -0.67
CA ILE A 125 -6.46 -8.50 -0.34
C ILE A 125 -7.46 -8.19 0.77
N GLU A 126 -8.67 -8.75 0.67
CA GLU A 126 -9.66 -8.69 1.75
C GLU A 126 -9.27 -9.64 2.89
N LYS A 127 -9.27 -9.15 4.13
CA LYS A 127 -8.86 -9.90 5.34
C LYS A 127 -9.70 -11.15 5.58
N LYS A 128 -10.93 -11.23 5.04
CA LYS A 128 -11.79 -12.43 5.13
C LYS A 128 -11.16 -13.68 4.49
N TYR A 129 -10.19 -13.50 3.58
CA TYR A 129 -9.45 -14.59 2.94
C TYR A 129 -8.20 -15.01 3.72
N LEU A 130 -7.82 -14.25 4.75
CA LEU A 130 -6.63 -14.51 5.56
C LEU A 130 -6.99 -15.37 6.78
N PRO A 131 -6.05 -16.17 7.29
CA PRO A 131 -6.24 -16.85 8.58
C PRO A 131 -6.29 -15.82 9.73
N ALA A 132 -6.48 -16.30 10.95
CA ALA A 132 -6.34 -15.44 12.12
C ALA A 132 -4.91 -14.88 12.20
N LYS A 133 -4.79 -13.59 12.56
CA LYS A 133 -3.49 -12.94 12.76
C LYS A 133 -2.74 -13.64 13.89
N LYS A 134 -1.41 -13.81 13.75
CA LYS A 134 -0.55 -14.33 14.81
C LYS A 134 -0.65 -13.43 16.04
N LYS A 135 -0.62 -14.05 17.22
CA LYS A 135 -0.53 -13.36 18.52
C LYS A 135 0.92 -13.01 18.83
#